data_AF-A0A961PQF0-F1
#
_entry.id   AF-A0A961PQF0-F1
#
_cell.length_a   1.000
_cell.length_b   1.000
_cell.length_c   1.000
_cell.angle_alpha   90.00
_cell.angle_beta   90.00
_cell.angle_gamma   90.00
#
_symmetry.space_group_name_H-M   'P 1'
#
loop_
_entity.id
_entity.type
_entity.pdbx_description
1 polymer ?
#
loop_
_entity_poly.entity_id
_entity_poly.type
_entity_poly.pdbx_seq_one_letter_code
_entity_poly.pdbx_strand_id
1 'polypeptide(L)'
;MRSSILSAIYVTLSLISIGWVINLPLLLGLALTTTHYLSAFLALTISAVYLRLPYRGAPAWVNDVLSLAGFAAWAWTGYKSEAWLLEYDPSGLDKWGAAAVALVLLLEALRKSMGWGVTIVVGVFAAYAFLGHALPDPLTTAAADPRRIAVYFYTDYNGVLGMVLNIAATIIMAFILFSKTLSEARATEFFDLFATSLFAPFRGGAAKVAVVSSMLFGLVSGSVIGNIMTSGSMTIPMMKRAGFPARYAAAIESVASNAGQITPPIMGATAFLIAQFLQIPYAEIVVAAAFPALLIYVTLFVQIDSYAAYKGITGSDREQVRARQLIRTGLPFVLAMSLLVGLIFLQGKNIASAALLA
;
A
#
# COMPACT_ATOMS: atom_id res chain seq x y z
N MET A 1 -13.52 9.48 -22.41
CA MET A 1 -12.74 8.33 -22.96
C MET A 1 -11.65 7.88 -22.00
N ARG A 2 -10.66 8.71 -21.63
CA ARG A 2 -9.58 8.32 -20.70
C ARG A 2 -10.05 7.89 -19.30
N SER A 3 -11.03 8.58 -18.72
CA SER A 3 -11.63 8.19 -17.44
C SER A 3 -12.25 6.78 -17.52
N SER A 4 -12.98 6.49 -18.58
CA SER A 4 -13.60 5.18 -18.84
C SER A 4 -12.56 4.06 -18.97
N ILE A 5 -11.46 4.31 -19.68
CA ILE A 5 -10.35 3.34 -19.83
C ILE A 5 -9.67 3.07 -18.49
N LEU A 6 -9.38 4.13 -17.71
CA LEU A 6 -8.81 3.99 -16.37
C LEU A 6 -9.73 3.19 -15.43
N SER A 7 -11.03 3.50 -15.45
CA SER A 7 -12.02 2.73 -14.69
C SER A 7 -12.03 1.27 -15.10
N ALA A 8 -12.01 0.98 -16.41
CA ALA A 8 -11.92 -0.39 -16.90
C ALA A 8 -10.67 -1.10 -16.40
N ILE A 9 -9.49 -0.46 -16.47
CA ILE A 9 -8.23 -1.03 -15.96
C ILE A 9 -8.32 -1.33 -14.46
N TYR A 10 -8.85 -0.41 -13.64
CA TYR A 10 -8.97 -0.63 -12.19
C TYR A 10 -9.97 -1.74 -11.83
N VAL A 11 -11.08 -1.83 -12.57
CA VAL A 11 -12.03 -2.93 -12.43
C VAL A 11 -11.35 -4.24 -12.82
N THR A 12 -10.65 -4.29 -13.96
CA THR A 12 -9.91 -5.49 -14.39
C THR A 12 -8.86 -5.90 -13.36
N LEU A 13 -8.04 -4.98 -12.87
CA LEU A 13 -7.06 -5.22 -11.81
C LEU A 13 -7.72 -5.85 -10.57
N SER A 14 -8.86 -5.32 -10.16
CA SER A 14 -9.59 -5.83 -9.00
C SER A 14 -10.13 -7.24 -9.25
N LEU A 15 -10.73 -7.47 -10.42
CA LEU A 15 -11.29 -8.76 -10.80
C LEU A 15 -10.22 -9.85 -10.97
N ILE A 16 -9.09 -9.55 -11.60
CA ILE A 16 -8.00 -10.55 -11.73
C ILE A 16 -7.39 -10.89 -10.37
N SER A 17 -7.26 -9.91 -9.47
CA SER A 17 -6.74 -10.16 -8.13
C SER A 17 -7.69 -10.98 -7.27
N ILE A 18 -8.99 -10.65 -7.29
CA ILE A 18 -10.01 -11.47 -6.62
C ILE A 18 -10.00 -12.89 -7.20
N GLY A 19 -10.05 -13.00 -8.54
CA GLY A 19 -10.05 -14.27 -9.26
C GLY A 19 -8.83 -15.13 -8.91
N TRP A 20 -7.65 -14.52 -8.81
CA TRP A 20 -6.44 -15.23 -8.41
C TRP A 20 -6.50 -15.71 -6.95
N VAL A 21 -6.92 -14.85 -6.02
CA VAL A 21 -7.01 -15.19 -4.58
C VAL A 21 -8.02 -16.30 -4.30
N ILE A 22 -9.12 -16.40 -5.07
CA ILE A 22 -10.10 -17.49 -4.94
C ILE A 22 -9.74 -18.74 -5.77
N ASN A 23 -8.56 -18.78 -6.38
CA ASN A 23 -8.10 -19.85 -7.27
C ASN A 23 -9.01 -20.10 -8.48
N LEU A 24 -9.64 -19.04 -9.02
CA LEU A 24 -10.54 -19.12 -10.18
C LEU A 24 -9.89 -19.78 -11.41
N PRO A 25 -8.63 -19.50 -11.79
CA PRO A 25 -8.00 -20.18 -12.93
C PRO A 25 -8.00 -21.71 -12.78
N LEU A 26 -7.68 -22.20 -11.58
CA LEU A 26 -7.67 -23.63 -11.29
C LEU A 26 -9.09 -24.22 -11.34
N LEU A 27 -10.09 -23.50 -10.81
CA LEU A 27 -11.50 -23.91 -10.88
C LEU A 27 -12.04 -24.00 -12.32
N LEU A 28 -11.50 -23.18 -13.22
CA LEU A 28 -11.84 -23.19 -14.65
C LEU A 28 -10.99 -24.18 -15.47
N GLY A 29 -10.08 -24.93 -14.84
CA GLY A 29 -9.17 -25.86 -15.53
C GLY A 29 -8.07 -25.16 -16.35
N LEU A 30 -7.79 -23.88 -16.10
CA LEU A 30 -6.75 -23.10 -16.77
C LEU A 30 -5.41 -23.26 -16.03
N ALA A 31 -4.39 -23.74 -16.74
CA ALA A 31 -3.04 -23.90 -16.21
C ALA A 31 -2.24 -22.58 -16.21
N LEU A 32 -2.79 -21.52 -15.59
CA LEU A 32 -2.10 -20.23 -15.50
C LEU A 32 -1.05 -20.23 -14.39
N THR A 33 0.18 -19.86 -14.74
CA THR A 33 1.27 -19.70 -13.76
C THR A 33 1.23 -18.35 -13.05
N THR A 34 1.92 -18.24 -11.92
CA THR A 34 2.08 -16.97 -11.19
C THR A 34 2.67 -15.87 -12.08
N THR A 35 3.59 -16.20 -12.98
CA THR A 35 4.19 -15.23 -13.91
C THR A 35 3.15 -14.62 -14.85
N HIS A 36 2.19 -15.42 -15.35
CA HIS A 36 1.07 -14.90 -16.17
C HIS A 36 0.23 -13.90 -15.38
N TYR A 37 -0.07 -14.20 -14.11
CA TYR A 37 -0.84 -13.31 -13.26
C TYR A 37 -0.10 -12.00 -12.96
N LEU A 38 1.17 -12.09 -12.53
CA LEU A 38 1.95 -10.92 -12.12
C LEU A 38 2.30 -10.01 -13.30
N SER A 39 2.60 -10.60 -14.46
CA SER A 39 2.84 -9.84 -15.69
C SER A 39 1.59 -9.06 -16.12
N ALA A 40 0.40 -9.68 -16.09
CA ALA A 40 -0.85 -9.01 -16.39
C ALA A 40 -1.17 -7.89 -15.38
N PHE A 41 -0.99 -8.17 -14.08
CA PHE A 41 -1.20 -7.20 -13.02
C PHE A 41 -0.27 -5.97 -13.17
N LEU A 42 1.03 -6.21 -13.43
CA LEU A 42 2.00 -5.14 -13.60
C LEU A 42 1.78 -4.36 -14.90
N ALA A 43 1.46 -5.04 -16.00
CA ALA A 43 1.14 -4.41 -17.29
C ALA A 43 -0.02 -3.42 -17.16
N LEU A 44 -1.10 -3.84 -16.50
CA LEU A 44 -2.26 -2.98 -16.23
C LEU A 44 -1.91 -1.83 -15.28
N THR A 45 -1.11 -2.08 -14.25
CA THR A 45 -0.68 -1.07 -13.29
C THR A 45 0.17 0.02 -13.96
N ILE A 46 1.18 -0.37 -14.75
CA ILE A 46 2.03 0.58 -15.49
C ILE A 46 1.20 1.38 -16.49
N SER A 47 0.30 0.72 -17.22
CA SER A 47 -0.61 1.38 -18.13
C SER A 47 -1.47 2.44 -17.43
N ALA A 48 -2.04 2.10 -16.26
CA ALA A 48 -2.83 3.03 -15.46
C ALA A 48 -2.02 4.25 -14.99
N VAL A 49 -0.74 4.07 -14.63
CA VAL A 49 0.14 5.18 -14.21
C VAL A 49 0.31 6.22 -15.32
N TYR A 50 0.62 5.79 -16.54
CA TYR A 50 0.81 6.72 -17.66
C TYR A 50 -0.47 7.45 -18.07
N LEU A 51 -1.62 6.78 -17.97
CA LEU A 51 -2.93 7.40 -18.26
C LEU A 51 -3.40 8.34 -17.15
N ARG A 52 -3.11 8.02 -15.88
CA ARG A 52 -3.51 8.83 -14.72
C ARG A 52 -2.58 10.03 -14.49
N LEU A 53 -1.29 9.88 -14.76
CA LEU A 53 -0.25 10.89 -14.52
C LEU A 53 0.44 11.29 -15.85
N PRO A 54 -0.31 11.94 -16.77
CA PRO A 54 0.24 12.31 -18.06
C PRO A 54 1.32 13.38 -17.94
N TYR A 55 2.24 13.41 -18.90
CA TYR A 55 3.18 14.52 -19.04
C TYR A 55 2.44 15.82 -19.37
N ARG A 56 2.56 16.81 -18.48
CA ARG A 56 1.97 18.14 -18.68
C ARG A 56 2.64 18.82 -19.89
N GLY A 57 1.83 19.29 -20.84
CA GLY A 57 2.31 19.95 -22.06
C GLY A 57 2.62 19.01 -23.23
N ALA A 58 2.67 17.70 -23.03
CA ALA A 58 2.81 16.74 -24.13
C ALA A 58 1.44 16.48 -24.80
N PRO A 59 1.40 16.20 -26.11
CA PRO A 59 0.19 15.74 -26.78
C PRO A 59 -0.39 14.49 -26.10
N ALA A 60 -1.72 14.38 -26.13
CA ALA A 60 -2.43 13.26 -25.51
C ALA A 60 -1.84 11.90 -25.94
N TRP A 61 -1.67 11.69 -27.25
CA TRP A 61 -1.21 10.42 -27.83
C TRP A 61 0.12 9.91 -27.26
N VAL A 62 1.02 10.79 -26.81
CA VAL A 62 2.31 10.37 -26.22
C VAL A 62 2.07 9.50 -24.99
N ASN A 63 1.13 9.89 -24.12
CA ASN A 63 0.83 9.13 -22.91
C ASN A 63 0.08 7.84 -23.22
N ASP A 64 -0.74 7.83 -24.28
CA ASP A 64 -1.44 6.63 -24.73
C ASP A 64 -0.45 5.62 -25.32
N VAL A 65 0.56 6.08 -26.08
CA VAL A 65 1.65 5.25 -26.60
C VAL A 65 2.51 4.70 -25.47
N LEU A 66 2.89 5.52 -24.48
CA LEU A 66 3.68 5.05 -23.33
C LEU A 66 2.89 4.04 -22.47
N SER A 67 1.59 4.27 -22.29
CA SER A 67 0.67 3.35 -21.62
C SER A 67 0.60 2.01 -22.36
N LEU A 68 0.41 2.04 -23.68
CA LEU A 68 0.36 0.82 -24.51
C LEU A 68 1.70 0.10 -24.55
N ALA A 69 2.81 0.84 -24.68
CA ALA A 69 4.15 0.28 -24.67
C ALA A 69 4.48 -0.39 -23.32
N GLY A 70 4.12 0.26 -22.20
CA GLY A 70 4.30 -0.31 -20.87
C GLY A 70 3.44 -1.56 -20.64
N PHE A 71 2.20 -1.53 -21.12
CA PHE A 71 1.33 -2.70 -21.10
C PHE A 71 1.93 -3.85 -21.92
N ALA A 72 2.27 -3.59 -23.18
CA ALA A 72 2.81 -4.60 -24.09
C ALA A 72 4.13 -5.18 -23.57
N ALA A 73 5.03 -4.33 -23.07
CA ALA A 73 6.32 -4.75 -22.54
C ALA A 73 6.15 -5.70 -21.35
N TRP A 74 5.24 -5.47 -20.41
CA TRP A 74 5.03 -6.41 -19.29
C TRP A 74 4.13 -7.59 -19.65
N ALA A 75 3.15 -7.44 -20.53
CA ALA A 75 2.32 -8.55 -21.00
C ALA A 75 3.13 -9.56 -21.82
N TRP A 76 4.16 -9.10 -22.54
CA TRP A 76 5.03 -9.93 -23.36
C TRP A 76 5.75 -11.01 -22.56
N THR A 77 6.31 -10.68 -21.39
CA THR A 77 6.95 -11.69 -20.53
C THR A 77 5.98 -12.70 -19.97
N GLY A 78 4.71 -12.34 -19.75
CA GLY A 78 3.67 -13.30 -19.40
C GLY A 78 3.44 -14.30 -20.52
N TYR A 79 3.18 -13.78 -21.72
CA TYR A 79 2.94 -14.56 -22.92
C TYR A 79 4.10 -15.49 -23.30
N LYS A 80 5.35 -15.04 -23.15
CA LYS A 80 6.55 -15.81 -23.47
C LYS A 80 7.11 -16.63 -22.30
N SER A 81 6.52 -16.54 -21.11
CA SER A 81 7.07 -17.13 -19.89
C SER A 81 7.39 -18.62 -20.05
N GLU A 82 6.48 -19.41 -20.61
CA GLU A 82 6.67 -20.85 -20.83
C GLU A 82 7.76 -21.17 -21.84
N ALA A 83 7.80 -20.43 -22.96
CA ALA A 83 8.80 -20.63 -24.00
C ALA A 83 10.21 -20.29 -23.49
N TRP A 84 10.33 -19.23 -22.71
CA TRP A 84 11.61 -18.76 -22.17
C TRP A 84 12.11 -19.59 -20.99
N LEU A 85 11.26 -20.38 -20.32
CA LEU A 85 11.72 -21.39 -19.35
C LEU A 85 12.57 -22.48 -20.02
N LEU A 86 12.30 -22.80 -21.29
CA LEU A 86 12.99 -23.84 -22.05
C LEU A 86 14.22 -23.30 -22.80
N GLU A 87 14.34 -21.99 -22.95
CA GLU A 87 15.39 -21.34 -23.73
C GLU A 87 16.10 -20.27 -22.91
N TYR A 88 17.27 -20.61 -22.39
CA TYR A 88 18.03 -19.75 -21.48
C TYR A 88 18.83 -18.62 -22.17
N ASP A 89 18.85 -18.53 -23.50
CA ASP A 89 19.64 -17.50 -24.19
C ASP A 89 19.09 -16.08 -23.94
N PRO A 90 19.84 -15.19 -23.24
CA PRO A 90 19.41 -13.83 -22.96
C PRO A 90 19.67 -12.86 -24.12
N SER A 91 20.33 -13.28 -25.20
CA SER A 91 20.80 -12.40 -26.27
C SER A 91 19.72 -12.03 -27.30
N GLY A 92 18.59 -12.74 -27.31
CA GLY A 92 17.45 -12.48 -28.19
C GLY A 92 16.87 -11.07 -27.97
N LEU A 93 16.71 -10.31 -29.07
CA LEU A 93 16.11 -8.96 -29.05
C LEU A 93 14.70 -8.96 -28.44
N ASP A 94 13.98 -10.07 -28.59
CA ASP A 94 12.65 -10.29 -28.02
C ASP A 94 12.67 -10.41 -26.49
N LYS A 95 13.80 -10.81 -25.89
CA LYS A 95 14.02 -10.93 -24.44
C LYS A 95 14.64 -9.66 -23.87
N TRP A 96 15.88 -9.35 -24.26
CA TRP A 96 16.61 -8.24 -23.64
C TRP A 96 16.03 -6.87 -24.05
N GLY A 97 15.56 -6.74 -25.29
CA GLY A 97 14.97 -5.50 -25.78
C GLY A 97 13.65 -5.19 -25.06
N ALA A 98 12.80 -6.21 -24.90
CA ALA A 98 11.59 -6.10 -24.08
C ALA A 98 11.91 -5.77 -22.62
N ALA A 99 12.93 -6.42 -22.03
CA ALA A 99 13.40 -6.12 -20.68
C ALA A 99 13.85 -4.67 -20.52
N ALA A 100 14.69 -4.16 -21.43
CA ALA A 100 15.18 -2.78 -21.39
C ALA A 100 14.02 -1.77 -21.45
N VAL A 101 13.08 -1.97 -22.37
CA VAL A 101 11.89 -1.10 -22.49
C VAL A 101 11.02 -1.19 -21.23
N ALA A 102 10.75 -2.40 -20.74
CA ALA A 102 9.93 -2.63 -19.56
C ALA A 102 10.51 -1.96 -18.30
N LEU A 103 11.82 -2.11 -18.08
CA LEU A 103 12.53 -1.55 -16.92
C LEU A 103 12.62 -0.02 -16.98
N VAL A 104 12.88 0.56 -18.15
CA VAL A 104 12.87 2.02 -18.33
C VAL A 104 11.48 2.59 -18.08
N LEU A 105 10.44 1.97 -18.64
CA LEU A 105 9.06 2.40 -18.43
C LEU A 105 8.61 2.19 -16.98
N LEU A 106 9.11 1.17 -16.29
CA LEU A 106 8.89 0.95 -14.86
C LEU A 106 9.54 2.05 -14.01
N LEU A 107 10.81 2.40 -14.26
CA LEU A 107 11.50 3.48 -13.54
C LEU A 107 10.82 4.83 -13.74
N GLU A 108 10.36 5.10 -14.95
CA GLU A 108 9.63 6.33 -15.25
C GLU A 108 8.22 6.33 -14.61
N ALA A 109 7.51 5.19 -14.61
CA ALA A 109 6.25 5.04 -13.89
C ALA A 109 6.43 5.23 -12.37
N LEU A 110 7.53 4.72 -11.81
CA LEU A 110 7.92 4.92 -10.42
C LEU A 110 8.14 6.41 -10.13
N ARG A 111 8.86 7.13 -11.00
CA ARG A 111 9.09 8.56 -10.87
C ARG A 111 7.80 9.37 -10.89
N LYS A 112 6.89 9.05 -11.82
CA LYS A 112 5.58 9.70 -11.89
C LYS A 112 4.77 9.49 -10.61
N SER A 113 4.81 8.29 -10.05
CA SER A 113 3.95 7.90 -8.93
C SER A 113 4.50 8.30 -7.56
N MET A 114 5.82 8.17 -7.36
CA MET A 114 6.48 8.33 -6.06
C MET A 114 7.46 9.52 -6.01
N GLY A 115 7.70 10.19 -7.14
CA GLY A 115 8.63 11.31 -7.24
C GLY A 115 10.11 10.89 -7.23
N TRP A 116 10.98 11.91 -7.25
CA TRP A 116 12.43 11.69 -7.42
C TRP A 116 13.11 10.96 -6.26
N GLY A 117 12.62 11.13 -5.02
CA GLY A 117 13.27 10.51 -3.85
C GLY A 117 13.37 9.00 -3.98
N VAL A 118 12.23 8.33 -4.23
CA VAL A 118 12.19 6.87 -4.39
C VAL A 118 12.91 6.43 -5.67
N THR A 119 12.73 7.15 -6.78
CA THR A 119 13.37 6.81 -8.06
C THR A 119 14.90 6.86 -7.98
N ILE A 120 15.47 7.85 -7.28
CA ILE A 120 16.93 7.95 -7.11
C ILE A 120 17.44 6.74 -6.33
N VAL A 121 16.79 6.39 -5.22
CA VAL A 121 17.19 5.22 -4.41
C VAL A 121 17.15 3.94 -5.25
N VAL A 122 16.03 3.68 -5.94
CA VAL A 122 15.90 2.50 -6.82
C VAL A 122 16.92 2.54 -7.95
N GLY A 123 17.13 3.70 -8.57
CA GLY A 123 18.10 3.90 -9.65
C GLY A 123 19.54 3.62 -9.21
N VAL A 124 19.94 4.02 -8.00
CA VAL A 124 21.26 3.74 -7.45
C VAL A 124 21.47 2.24 -7.24
N PHE A 125 20.51 1.53 -6.65
CA PHE A 125 20.63 0.07 -6.47
C PHE A 125 20.57 -0.70 -7.78
N ALA A 126 19.74 -0.25 -8.73
CA ALA A 126 19.73 -0.81 -10.08
C ALA A 126 21.08 -0.60 -10.77
N ALA A 127 21.64 0.63 -10.72
CA ALA A 127 22.95 0.94 -11.28
C ALA A 127 24.06 0.12 -10.61
N TYR A 128 24.00 -0.13 -9.31
CA TYR A 128 24.94 -0.99 -8.60
C TYR A 128 24.95 -2.42 -9.15
N ALA A 129 23.81 -2.96 -9.58
CA ALA A 129 23.78 -4.27 -10.23
C ALA A 129 24.58 -4.30 -11.53
N PHE A 130 24.56 -3.22 -12.32
CA PHE A 130 25.31 -3.12 -13.59
C PHE A 130 26.79 -2.73 -13.39
N LEU A 131 27.06 -1.84 -12.45
CA LEU A 131 28.37 -1.17 -12.28
C LEU A 131 29.17 -1.69 -11.09
N GLY A 132 28.63 -2.59 -10.27
CA GLY A 132 29.28 -3.09 -9.07
C GLY A 132 30.64 -3.76 -9.33
N HIS A 133 30.85 -4.31 -10.52
CA HIS A 133 32.12 -4.90 -10.93
C HIS A 133 33.27 -3.89 -11.06
N ALA A 134 32.95 -2.60 -11.18
CA ALA A 134 33.92 -1.51 -11.28
C ALA A 134 34.19 -0.82 -9.93
N LEU A 135 33.48 -1.20 -8.86
CA LEU A 135 33.68 -0.65 -7.53
C LEU A 135 34.83 -1.35 -6.80
N PRO A 136 35.52 -0.68 -5.87
CA PRO A 136 36.56 -1.28 -5.05
C PRO A 136 35.97 -2.17 -3.95
N ASP A 137 36.82 -3.07 -3.43
CA ASP A 137 36.46 -3.93 -2.29
C ASP A 137 36.09 -3.07 -1.07
N PRO A 138 35.05 -3.46 -0.29
CA PRO A 138 34.30 -4.72 -0.34
C PRO A 138 33.02 -4.67 -1.22
N LEU A 139 32.84 -3.62 -2.02
CA LEU A 139 31.62 -3.39 -2.82
C LEU A 139 31.69 -3.99 -4.23
N THR A 140 32.81 -4.63 -4.58
CA THR A 140 33.01 -5.28 -5.87
C THR A 140 32.01 -6.43 -6.08
N THR A 141 31.38 -6.48 -7.26
CA THR A 141 30.54 -7.62 -7.68
C THR A 141 31.16 -8.37 -8.85
N ALA A 142 30.69 -9.59 -9.13
CA ALA A 142 31.11 -10.32 -10.31
C ALA A 142 30.65 -9.59 -11.58
N ALA A 143 31.55 -9.46 -12.56
CA ALA A 143 31.18 -8.92 -13.87
C ALA A 143 30.15 -9.83 -14.55
N ALA A 144 29.03 -9.26 -14.97
CA ALA A 144 27.98 -9.95 -15.70
C ALA A 144 27.57 -9.13 -16.92
N ASP A 145 27.18 -9.82 -18.00
CA ASP A 145 26.64 -9.16 -19.19
C ASP A 145 25.41 -8.29 -18.79
N PRO A 146 25.41 -6.98 -19.08
CA PRO A 146 24.28 -6.10 -18.83
C PRO A 146 22.96 -6.62 -19.39
N ARG A 147 22.98 -7.34 -20.51
CA ARG A 147 21.78 -7.95 -21.10
C ARG A 147 21.21 -9.02 -20.19
N ARG A 148 22.08 -9.85 -19.60
CA ARG A 148 21.69 -10.89 -18.66
C ARG A 148 21.12 -10.30 -17.37
N ILE A 149 21.69 -9.20 -16.87
CA ILE A 149 21.15 -8.49 -15.70
C ILE A 149 19.75 -7.93 -16.00
N ALA A 150 19.55 -7.31 -17.17
CA ALA A 150 18.26 -6.78 -17.55
C ALA A 150 17.19 -7.89 -17.67
N VAL A 151 17.53 -9.00 -18.34
CA VAL A 151 16.63 -10.16 -18.46
C VAL A 151 16.34 -10.79 -17.10
N TYR A 152 17.33 -10.87 -16.20
CA TYR A 152 17.14 -11.35 -14.83
C TYR A 152 16.11 -10.50 -14.07
N PHE A 153 16.24 -9.17 -14.08
CA PHE A 153 15.24 -8.31 -13.43
C PHE A 153 13.84 -8.42 -14.04
N TYR A 154 13.76 -8.74 -15.33
CA TYR A 154 12.51 -8.76 -16.07
C TYR A 154 11.74 -10.09 -15.95
N THR A 155 12.44 -11.23 -15.96
CA THR A 155 11.82 -12.56 -16.09
C THR A 155 12.00 -13.44 -14.86
N ASP A 156 13.07 -13.24 -14.06
CA ASP A 156 13.33 -14.09 -12.89
C ASP A 156 12.39 -13.78 -11.73
N TYR A 157 12.07 -14.79 -10.92
CA TYR A 157 11.22 -14.63 -9.73
C TYR A 157 11.93 -13.87 -8.59
N ASN A 158 13.24 -13.72 -8.64
CA ASN A 158 13.98 -12.81 -7.76
C ASN A 158 14.03 -11.38 -8.31
N GLY A 159 13.55 -11.17 -9.55
CA GLY A 159 13.42 -9.87 -10.19
C GLY A 159 12.11 -9.16 -9.86
N VAL A 160 11.62 -8.36 -10.80
CA VAL A 160 10.41 -7.54 -10.63
C VAL A 160 9.15 -8.39 -10.50
N LEU A 161 9.05 -9.50 -11.26
CA LEU A 161 7.91 -10.43 -11.22
C LEU A 161 7.99 -11.43 -10.05
N GLY A 162 8.57 -10.99 -8.95
CA GLY A 162 8.88 -11.85 -7.82
C GLY A 162 7.88 -11.83 -6.68
N MET A 163 8.35 -12.34 -5.54
CA MET A 163 7.58 -12.44 -4.29
C MET A 163 6.98 -11.10 -3.85
N VAL A 164 7.73 -10.00 -3.94
CA VAL A 164 7.26 -8.68 -3.50
C VAL A 164 6.04 -8.22 -4.32
N LEU A 165 6.10 -8.39 -5.64
CA LEU A 165 4.97 -8.07 -6.52
C LEU A 165 3.81 -9.04 -6.29
N ASN A 166 4.09 -10.32 -6.01
CA ASN A 166 3.06 -11.29 -5.65
C ASN A 166 2.26 -10.87 -4.42
N ILE A 167 2.95 -10.46 -3.36
CA ILE A 167 2.33 -9.96 -2.13
C ILE A 167 1.52 -8.70 -2.41
N ALA A 168 2.03 -7.81 -3.26
CA ALA A 168 1.32 -6.61 -3.67
C ALA A 168 0.03 -6.94 -4.44
N ALA A 169 0.11 -7.83 -5.41
CA ALA A 169 -1.00 -8.20 -6.27
C ALA A 169 -2.06 -9.06 -5.55
N THR A 170 -1.69 -9.80 -4.50
CA THR A 170 -2.61 -10.69 -3.79
C THR A 170 -3.10 -10.08 -2.49
N ILE A 171 -2.22 -10.02 -1.48
CA ILE A 171 -2.54 -9.60 -0.13
C ILE A 171 -2.86 -8.11 -0.09
N ILE A 172 -1.93 -7.26 -0.56
CA ILE A 172 -2.11 -5.80 -0.47
C ILE A 172 -3.33 -5.37 -1.28
N MET A 173 -3.54 -5.92 -2.48
CA MET A 173 -4.72 -5.63 -3.29
C MET A 173 -6.04 -6.02 -2.58
N ALA A 174 -6.10 -7.19 -1.94
CA ALA A 174 -7.27 -7.58 -1.16
C ALA A 174 -7.56 -6.61 0.00
N PHE A 175 -6.53 -6.14 0.71
CA PHE A 175 -6.68 -5.13 1.76
C PHE A 175 -7.02 -3.74 1.22
N ILE A 176 -6.55 -3.36 0.03
CA ILE A 176 -6.97 -2.12 -0.63
C ILE A 176 -8.47 -2.20 -0.95
N LEU A 177 -8.96 -3.33 -1.46
CA LEU A 177 -10.39 -3.52 -1.73
C LEU A 177 -11.23 -3.48 -0.45
N PHE A 178 -10.78 -4.18 0.58
CA PHE A 178 -11.42 -4.18 1.90
C PHE A 178 -11.48 -2.76 2.51
N SER A 179 -10.33 -2.08 2.59
CA SER A 179 -10.24 -0.72 3.14
C SER A 179 -11.04 0.31 2.35
N LYS A 180 -11.10 0.17 1.01
CA LYS A 180 -11.92 1.02 0.16
C LYS A 180 -13.41 0.78 0.40
N THR A 181 -13.85 -0.46 0.53
CA THR A 181 -15.24 -0.81 0.88
C THR A 181 -15.64 -0.21 2.23
N LEU A 182 -14.78 -0.32 3.24
CA LEU A 182 -15.02 0.31 4.55
C LEU A 182 -15.04 1.84 4.47
N SER A 183 -14.15 2.44 3.69
CA SER A 183 -14.13 3.89 3.50
C SER A 183 -15.43 4.41 2.86
N GLU A 184 -15.97 3.71 1.86
CA GLU A 184 -17.28 4.03 1.25
C GLU A 184 -18.44 3.84 2.22
N ALA A 185 -18.33 2.92 3.18
CA ALA A 185 -19.34 2.72 4.22
C ALA A 185 -19.38 3.83 5.30
N ARG A 186 -18.56 4.90 5.17
CA ARG A 186 -18.37 6.01 6.13
C ARG A 186 -17.61 5.62 7.41
N ALA A 187 -16.61 4.75 7.30
CA ALA A 187 -15.75 4.34 8.43
C ALA A 187 -15.12 5.54 9.15
N THR A 188 -14.63 6.50 8.38
CA THR A 188 -13.92 7.68 8.88
C THR A 188 -14.77 8.49 9.84
N GLU A 189 -16.04 8.71 9.50
CA GLU A 189 -16.97 9.45 10.35
C GLU A 189 -17.29 8.68 11.64
N PHE A 190 -17.43 7.35 11.55
CA PHE A 190 -17.60 6.53 12.74
C PHE A 190 -16.37 6.62 13.67
N PHE A 191 -15.16 6.54 13.14
CA PHE A 191 -13.93 6.62 13.94
C PHE A 191 -13.77 7.98 14.61
N ASP A 192 -14.06 9.07 13.88
CA ASP A 192 -14.08 10.42 14.46
C ASP A 192 -15.11 10.53 15.58
N LEU A 193 -16.35 10.06 15.37
CA LEU A 193 -17.41 10.08 16.38
C LEU A 193 -17.06 9.23 17.61
N PHE A 194 -16.49 8.05 17.39
CA PHE A 194 -16.03 7.17 18.46
C PHE A 194 -14.94 7.83 19.29
N ALA A 195 -13.89 8.33 18.64
CA ALA A 195 -12.78 9.00 19.30
C ALA A 195 -13.26 10.24 20.07
N THR A 196 -14.14 11.04 19.46
CA THR A 196 -14.76 12.23 20.08
C THR A 196 -15.54 11.86 21.33
N SER A 197 -16.36 10.81 21.27
CA SER A 197 -17.16 10.34 22.41
C SER A 197 -16.32 9.93 23.63
N LEU A 198 -15.09 9.45 23.39
CA LEU A 198 -14.18 9.00 24.43
C LEU A 198 -13.29 10.11 24.97
N PHE A 199 -12.80 11.01 24.12
CA PHE A 199 -11.68 11.89 24.47
C PHE A 199 -11.99 13.39 24.44
N ALA A 200 -13.09 13.83 23.85
CA ALA A 200 -13.42 15.26 23.73
C ALA A 200 -13.47 16.02 25.08
N PRO A 201 -14.02 15.46 26.18
CA PRO A 201 -14.08 16.16 27.47
C PRO A 201 -12.72 16.31 28.17
N PHE A 202 -11.72 15.52 27.76
CA PHE A 202 -10.43 15.52 28.44
C PHE A 202 -9.55 16.70 28.01
N ARG A 203 -8.60 17.07 28.87
CA ARG A 203 -7.53 18.01 28.54
C ARG A 203 -6.82 17.58 27.25
N GLY A 204 -6.62 18.53 26.33
CA GLY A 204 -6.07 18.23 25.00
C GLY A 204 -6.97 17.32 24.15
N GLY A 205 -8.27 17.26 24.46
CA GLY A 205 -9.23 16.32 23.89
C GLY A 205 -9.18 16.26 22.36
N ALA A 206 -9.22 17.41 21.69
CA ALA A 206 -9.13 17.48 20.22
C ALA A 206 -7.89 16.76 19.64
N ALA A 207 -6.74 16.82 20.31
CA ALA A 207 -5.55 16.12 19.83
C ALA A 207 -5.60 14.61 20.16
N LYS A 208 -6.17 14.21 21.29
CA LYS A 208 -6.39 12.78 21.62
C LYS A 208 -7.40 12.14 20.67
N VAL A 209 -8.47 12.87 20.32
CA VAL A 209 -9.45 12.48 19.30
C VAL A 209 -8.76 12.28 17.96
N ALA A 210 -7.92 13.24 17.54
CA ALA A 210 -7.15 13.13 16.31
C ALA A 210 -6.28 11.87 16.28
N VAL A 211 -5.53 11.60 17.35
CA VAL A 211 -4.68 10.41 17.45
C VAL A 211 -5.47 9.12 17.35
N VAL A 212 -6.60 9.01 18.06
CA VAL A 212 -7.39 7.77 18.08
C VAL A 212 -8.13 7.56 16.76
N SER A 213 -8.67 8.62 16.15
CA SER A 213 -9.26 8.52 14.82
C SER A 213 -8.22 8.11 13.78
N SER A 214 -7.06 8.78 13.76
CA SER A 214 -5.91 8.40 12.93
C SER A 214 -5.47 6.96 13.16
N MET A 215 -5.41 6.51 14.42
CA MET A 215 -5.08 5.13 14.76
C MET A 215 -6.08 4.17 14.12
N LEU A 216 -7.38 4.37 14.36
CA LEU A 216 -8.45 3.51 13.85
C LEU A 216 -8.52 3.52 12.31
N PHE A 217 -8.28 4.65 11.67
CA PHE A 217 -8.18 4.70 10.20
C PHE A 217 -6.89 4.04 9.69
N GLY A 218 -5.79 4.20 10.42
CA GLY A 218 -4.50 3.54 10.13
C GLY A 218 -4.61 2.02 10.21
N LEU A 219 -5.38 1.51 11.19
CA LEU A 219 -5.73 0.10 11.33
C LEU A 219 -6.42 -0.48 10.11
N VAL A 220 -7.12 0.35 9.33
CA VAL A 220 -7.90 -0.10 8.18
C VAL A 220 -7.15 0.14 6.87
N SER A 221 -6.59 1.33 6.71
CA SER A 221 -6.01 1.76 5.43
C SER A 221 -4.56 1.32 5.24
N GLY A 222 -3.80 1.12 6.31
CA GLY A 222 -2.36 0.85 6.25
C GLY A 222 -1.55 1.94 5.50
N SER A 223 -2.15 3.11 5.25
CA SER A 223 -1.62 4.14 4.35
C SER A 223 -1.47 5.48 5.06
N VAL A 224 -0.24 5.91 5.27
CA VAL A 224 0.06 7.20 5.93
C VAL A 224 -0.48 8.38 5.13
N ILE A 225 -0.22 8.40 3.82
CA ILE A 225 -0.67 9.49 2.95
C ILE A 225 -2.20 9.49 2.86
N GLY A 226 -2.81 8.30 2.73
CA GLY A 226 -4.25 8.15 2.75
C GLY A 226 -4.87 8.71 4.03
N ASN A 227 -4.32 8.34 5.18
CA ASN A 227 -4.78 8.77 6.51
C ASN A 227 -4.71 10.29 6.69
N ILE A 228 -3.59 10.91 6.31
CA ILE A 228 -3.44 12.38 6.39
C ILE A 228 -4.42 13.08 5.44
N MET A 229 -4.65 12.55 4.24
CA MET A 229 -5.60 13.14 3.29
C MET A 229 -7.06 12.99 3.74
N THR A 230 -7.40 11.94 4.49
CA THR A 230 -8.75 11.68 4.98
C THR A 230 -8.95 12.24 6.38
N SER A 231 -8.38 11.61 7.41
CA SER A 231 -8.48 12.01 8.82
C SER A 231 -7.84 13.38 9.06
N GLY A 232 -6.60 13.57 8.57
CA GLY A 232 -5.85 14.82 8.73
C GLY A 232 -6.56 16.07 8.23
N SER A 233 -7.38 15.93 7.19
CA SER A 233 -8.18 17.05 6.66
C SER A 233 -9.19 17.61 7.67
N MET A 234 -9.64 16.78 8.61
CA MET A 234 -10.60 17.12 9.65
C MET A 234 -9.92 17.37 11.00
N THR A 235 -8.95 16.53 11.38
CA THR A 235 -8.30 16.56 12.69
C THR A 235 -7.36 17.76 12.85
N ILE A 236 -6.64 18.17 11.80
CA ILE A 236 -5.73 19.32 11.88
C ILE A 236 -6.50 20.62 12.14
N PRO A 237 -7.56 20.98 11.38
CA PRO A 237 -8.38 22.14 11.71
C PRO A 237 -9.02 22.08 13.10
N MET A 238 -9.45 20.89 13.53
CA MET A 238 -10.04 20.67 14.86
C MET A 238 -9.04 20.98 15.98
N MET A 239 -7.82 20.45 15.91
CA MET A 239 -6.74 20.75 16.86
C MET A 239 -6.41 22.25 16.87
N LYS A 240 -6.36 22.89 15.70
CA LYS A 240 -6.12 24.34 15.60
C LYS A 240 -7.20 25.16 16.29
N ARG A 241 -8.48 24.80 16.12
CA ARG A 241 -9.61 25.46 16.81
C ARG A 241 -9.54 25.28 18.33
N ALA A 242 -9.01 24.16 18.80
CA ALA A 242 -8.77 23.91 20.22
C ALA A 242 -7.55 24.66 20.79
N GLY A 243 -6.76 25.36 19.97
CA GLY A 243 -5.62 26.17 20.43
C GLY A 243 -4.24 25.58 20.16
N PHE A 244 -4.14 24.45 19.44
CA PHE A 244 -2.84 23.93 19.04
C PHE A 244 -2.24 24.73 17.87
N PRO A 245 -0.93 25.06 17.90
CA PRO A 245 -0.26 25.67 16.75
C PRO A 245 -0.34 24.77 15.51
N ALA A 246 -0.50 25.37 14.33
CA ALA A 246 -0.67 24.62 13.08
C ALA A 246 0.46 23.60 12.82
N ARG A 247 1.71 23.98 13.11
CA ARG A 247 2.88 23.09 12.99
C ARG A 247 2.80 21.90 13.94
N TYR A 248 2.33 22.12 15.17
CA TYR A 248 2.22 21.06 16.18
C TYR A 248 1.07 20.10 15.86
N ALA A 249 -0.08 20.63 15.41
CA ALA A 249 -1.22 19.84 14.94
C ALA A 249 -0.82 18.94 13.75
N ALA A 250 -0.10 19.49 12.76
CA ALA A 250 0.39 18.72 11.63
C ALA A 250 1.42 17.64 12.05
N ALA A 251 2.27 17.94 13.04
CA ALA A 251 3.23 16.98 13.57
C ALA A 251 2.53 15.82 14.31
N ILE A 252 1.54 16.11 15.16
CA ILE A 252 0.73 15.08 15.84
C ILE A 252 0.08 14.16 14.81
N GLU A 253 -0.60 14.75 13.83
CA GLU A 253 -1.30 13.99 12.78
C GLU A 253 -0.32 13.12 11.98
N SER A 254 0.84 13.67 11.60
CA SER A 254 1.85 12.92 10.84
C SER A 254 2.40 11.74 11.63
N VAL A 255 2.66 11.91 12.93
CA VAL A 255 3.16 10.84 13.80
C VAL A 255 2.09 9.79 14.04
N ALA A 256 0.85 10.20 14.34
CA ALA A 256 -0.28 9.29 14.54
C ALA A 256 -0.58 8.48 13.27
N SER A 257 -0.62 9.13 12.11
CA SER A 257 -0.81 8.48 10.82
C SER A 257 0.32 7.51 10.49
N ASN A 258 1.56 7.84 10.82
CA ASN A 258 2.70 6.95 10.62
C ASN A 258 2.67 5.73 11.55
N ALA A 259 2.26 5.91 12.81
CA ALA A 259 2.09 4.82 13.77
C ALA A 259 1.07 3.77 13.28
N GLY A 260 0.08 4.19 12.49
CA GLY A 260 -0.87 3.30 11.81
C GLY A 260 -0.21 2.18 11.01
N GLN A 261 0.99 2.39 10.43
CA GLN A 261 1.70 1.36 9.66
C GLN A 261 2.16 0.16 10.49
N ILE A 262 2.25 0.29 11.81
CA ILE A 262 2.61 -0.82 12.70
C ILE A 262 1.47 -1.22 13.62
N THR A 263 0.32 -0.54 13.51
CA THR A 263 -0.82 -0.79 14.41
C THR A 263 -1.61 -2.00 13.90
N PRO A 264 -1.76 -3.08 14.68
CA PRO A 264 -2.49 -4.27 14.24
C PRO A 264 -4.02 -4.10 14.25
N PRO A 265 -4.78 -4.69 13.31
CA PRO A 265 -4.46 -5.96 12.66
C PRO A 265 -4.03 -5.88 11.19
N ILE A 266 -4.24 -4.77 10.47
CA ILE A 266 -3.91 -4.70 9.03
C ILE A 266 -2.48 -4.23 8.81
N MET A 267 -2.03 -3.26 9.62
CA MET A 267 -0.69 -2.71 9.55
C MET A 267 -0.36 -2.17 8.13
N GLY A 268 0.87 -1.74 7.91
CA GLY A 268 1.37 -1.36 6.59
C GLY A 268 1.77 -2.59 5.77
N ALA A 269 1.88 -2.39 4.46
CA ALA A 269 2.32 -3.40 3.49
C ALA A 269 3.57 -4.20 3.91
N THR A 270 4.48 -3.55 4.63
CA THR A 270 5.73 -4.14 5.15
C THR A 270 5.48 -5.32 6.08
N ALA A 271 4.40 -5.34 6.87
CA ALA A 271 4.11 -6.46 7.77
C ALA A 271 3.86 -7.76 6.99
N PHE A 272 3.17 -7.68 5.84
CA PHE A 272 2.98 -8.82 4.96
C PHE A 272 4.28 -9.30 4.32
N LEU A 273 5.18 -8.37 3.98
CA LEU A 273 6.51 -8.73 3.49
C LEU A 273 7.30 -9.47 4.58
N ILE A 274 7.30 -8.99 5.83
CA ILE A 274 8.00 -9.66 6.94
C ILE A 274 7.48 -11.09 7.13
N ALA A 275 6.16 -11.30 7.11
CA ALA A 275 5.54 -12.63 7.24
C ALA A 275 6.06 -13.60 6.18
N GLN A 276 6.11 -13.12 4.94
CA GLN A 276 6.51 -13.92 3.79
C GLN A 276 8.03 -14.13 3.71
N PHE A 277 8.84 -13.14 4.08
CA PHE A 277 10.29 -13.31 4.11
C PHE A 277 10.75 -14.22 5.25
N LEU A 278 10.17 -14.08 6.44
CA LEU A 278 10.52 -14.90 7.60
C LEU A 278 9.81 -16.26 7.62
N GLN A 279 8.81 -16.46 6.74
CA GLN A 279 7.98 -17.67 6.69
C GLN A 279 7.30 -17.98 8.03
N ILE A 280 6.89 -16.93 8.76
CA ILE A 280 6.17 -17.03 10.03
C ILE A 280 4.70 -16.63 9.86
N PRO A 281 3.78 -17.18 10.67
CA PRO A 281 2.39 -16.74 10.70
C PRO A 281 2.25 -15.23 10.93
N TYR A 282 1.40 -14.58 10.14
CA TYR A 282 1.12 -13.14 10.29
C TYR A 282 0.59 -12.77 11.68
N ALA A 283 -0.10 -13.69 12.34
CA ALA A 283 -0.55 -13.55 13.71
C ALA A 283 0.60 -13.26 14.70
N GLU A 284 1.77 -13.90 14.50
CA GLU A 284 2.95 -13.67 15.35
C GLU A 284 3.48 -12.24 15.19
N ILE A 285 3.48 -11.73 13.96
CA ILE A 285 3.90 -10.36 13.65
C ILE A 285 2.94 -9.35 14.27
N VAL A 286 1.63 -9.60 14.20
CA VAL A 286 0.62 -8.76 14.84
C VAL A 286 0.85 -8.70 16.35
N VAL A 287 1.07 -9.84 17.01
CA VAL A 287 1.33 -9.87 18.45
C VAL A 287 2.63 -9.14 18.78
N ALA A 288 3.69 -9.36 18.00
CA ALA A 288 4.97 -8.69 18.19
C ALA A 288 4.88 -7.17 18.00
N ALA A 289 4.05 -6.70 17.06
CA ALA A 289 3.88 -5.27 16.77
C ALA A 289 2.93 -4.55 17.73
N ALA A 290 2.08 -5.27 18.47
CA ALA A 290 1.14 -4.67 19.42
C ALA A 290 1.84 -3.85 20.51
N PHE A 291 2.95 -4.35 21.05
CA PHE A 291 3.69 -3.66 22.11
C PHE A 291 4.38 -2.36 21.60
N PRO A 292 5.17 -2.38 20.50
CA PRO A 292 5.69 -1.16 19.89
C PRO A 292 4.61 -0.14 19.52
N ALA A 293 3.49 -0.59 18.93
CA ALA A 293 2.38 0.28 18.57
C ALA A 293 1.79 0.97 19.82
N LEU A 294 1.54 0.20 20.89
CA LEU A 294 1.05 0.73 22.15
C LEU A 294 2.00 1.79 22.73
N LEU A 295 3.31 1.53 22.74
CA LEU A 295 4.31 2.48 23.24
C LEU A 295 4.29 3.80 22.46
N ILE A 296 4.17 3.77 21.13
CA ILE A 296 4.08 4.99 20.32
C ILE A 296 2.84 5.80 20.71
N TYR A 297 1.66 5.17 20.80
CA TYR A 297 0.44 5.89 21.16
C TYR A 297 0.46 6.40 22.59
N VAL A 298 0.93 5.62 23.56
CA VAL A 298 1.08 6.07 24.94
C VAL A 298 2.01 7.29 25.02
N THR A 299 3.16 7.23 24.33
CA THR A 299 4.11 8.35 24.28
C THR A 299 3.46 9.59 23.68
N LEU A 300 2.71 9.44 22.58
CA LEU A 300 2.01 10.53 21.92
C LEU A 300 0.92 11.13 22.83
N PHE A 301 0.18 10.29 23.55
CA PHE A 301 -0.84 10.70 24.52
C PHE A 301 -0.23 11.49 25.69
N VAL A 302 0.86 11.00 26.28
CA VAL A 302 1.57 11.68 27.37
C VAL A 302 2.11 13.02 26.89
N GLN A 303 2.66 13.08 25.69
CA GLN A 303 3.18 14.31 25.09
C GLN A 303 2.06 15.34 24.83
N ILE A 304 0.93 14.90 24.28
CA ILE A 304 -0.25 15.76 24.05
C ILE A 304 -0.79 16.28 25.36
N ASP A 305 -0.93 15.42 26.37
CA ASP A 305 -1.50 15.77 27.66
C ASP A 305 -0.61 16.76 28.42
N SER A 306 0.70 16.52 28.41
CA SER A 306 1.71 17.42 29.00
C SER A 306 1.73 18.78 28.31
N TYR A 307 1.69 18.80 26.96
CA TYR A 307 1.66 20.03 26.19
C TYR A 307 0.36 20.82 26.43
N ALA A 308 -0.78 20.15 26.46
CA ALA A 308 -2.07 20.75 26.74
C ALA A 308 -2.14 21.32 28.17
N ALA A 309 -1.52 20.65 29.15
CA ALA A 309 -1.37 21.17 30.51
C ALA A 309 -0.57 22.47 30.53
N TYR A 310 0.58 22.48 29.86
CA TYR A 310 1.47 23.63 29.78
C TYR A 310 0.83 24.83 29.07
N LYS A 311 -0.01 24.58 28.05
CA LYS A 311 -0.69 25.62 27.27
C LYS A 311 -2.11 25.96 27.75
N GLY A 312 -2.61 25.29 28.78
CA GLY A 312 -3.97 25.51 29.30
C GLY A 312 -5.07 25.11 28.31
N ILE A 313 -4.83 24.13 27.43
CA ILE A 313 -5.81 23.66 26.44
C ILE A 313 -6.77 22.66 27.09
N THR A 314 -8.01 23.09 27.36
CA THR A 314 -9.05 22.27 28.00
C THR A 314 -9.81 21.41 26.99
N GLY A 315 -10.58 20.44 27.51
CA GLY A 315 -11.54 19.69 26.71
C GLY A 315 -12.76 20.52 26.31
N SER A 316 -13.60 19.95 25.46
CA SER A 316 -14.84 20.55 24.98
C SER A 316 -16.04 19.66 25.31
N ASP A 317 -17.01 20.20 26.03
CA ASP A 317 -18.32 19.55 26.25
C ASP A 317 -19.26 19.70 25.04
N ARG A 318 -18.90 20.54 24.06
CA ARG A 318 -19.77 20.84 22.90
C ARG A 318 -19.86 19.69 21.89
N GLU A 319 -19.02 18.67 22.02
CA GLU A 319 -18.91 17.54 21.09
C GLU A 319 -19.49 16.24 21.67
N GLN A 320 -20.55 16.31 22.49
CA GLN A 320 -21.22 15.11 22.99
C GLN A 320 -21.90 14.33 21.86
N VAL A 321 -21.35 13.16 21.55
CA VAL A 321 -21.88 12.24 20.54
C VAL A 321 -23.03 11.42 21.13
N ARG A 322 -24.16 11.35 20.43
CA ARG A 322 -25.30 10.50 20.85
C ARG A 322 -24.95 9.02 20.66
N ALA A 323 -25.09 8.21 21.72
CA ALA A 323 -24.80 6.76 21.69
C ALA A 323 -25.56 6.01 20.58
N ARG A 324 -26.82 6.40 20.28
CA ARG A 324 -27.63 5.82 19.21
C ARG A 324 -27.03 6.06 17.80
N GLN A 325 -26.39 7.20 17.60
CA GLN A 325 -25.70 7.52 16.35
C GLN A 325 -24.47 6.61 16.24
N LEU A 326 -23.65 6.56 17.29
CA LEU A 326 -22.43 5.74 17.34
C LEU A 326 -22.67 4.26 17.03
N ILE A 327 -23.71 3.65 17.62
CA ILE A 327 -24.03 2.23 17.40
C ILE A 327 -24.47 1.98 15.95
N ARG A 328 -25.31 2.84 15.38
CA ARG A 328 -25.81 2.68 14.00
C ARG A 328 -24.72 2.83 12.96
N THR A 329 -23.79 3.76 13.16
CA THR A 329 -22.68 3.96 12.23
C THR A 329 -21.56 2.95 12.47
N GLY A 330 -21.35 2.49 13.70
CA GLY A 330 -20.23 1.64 14.09
C GLY A 330 -20.37 0.15 13.85
N LEU A 331 -21.60 -0.38 13.87
CA LEU A 331 -21.82 -1.83 13.85
C LEU A 331 -21.20 -2.51 12.62
N PRO A 332 -21.32 -2.00 11.37
CA PRO A 332 -20.67 -2.62 10.22
C PRO A 332 -19.14 -2.70 10.34
N PHE A 333 -18.50 -1.67 10.91
CA PHE A 333 -17.05 -1.61 11.06
C PHE A 333 -16.52 -2.59 12.11
N VAL A 334 -17.19 -2.62 13.26
CA VAL A 334 -16.84 -3.56 14.33
C VAL A 334 -17.03 -4.99 13.86
N LEU A 335 -18.11 -5.27 13.12
CA LEU A 335 -18.36 -6.59 12.53
C LEU A 335 -17.29 -6.97 11.49
N ALA A 336 -16.98 -6.08 10.55
CA ALA A 336 -15.96 -6.33 9.53
C ALA A 336 -14.57 -6.56 10.14
N MET A 337 -14.14 -5.72 11.10
CA MET A 337 -12.87 -5.94 11.81
C MET A 337 -12.87 -7.22 12.62
N SER A 338 -13.94 -7.51 13.36
CA SER A 338 -14.02 -8.72 14.19
C SER A 338 -14.03 -9.97 13.32
N LEU A 339 -14.69 -9.92 12.17
CA LEU A 339 -14.69 -10.99 11.17
C LEU A 339 -13.28 -11.19 10.61
N LEU A 340 -12.61 -10.11 10.15
CA LEU A 340 -11.23 -10.18 9.65
C LEU A 340 -10.29 -10.83 10.68
N VAL A 341 -10.29 -10.32 11.92
CA VAL A 341 -9.47 -10.85 13.01
C VAL A 341 -9.84 -12.31 13.30
N GLY A 342 -11.13 -12.65 13.36
CA GLY A 342 -11.58 -14.02 13.56
C GLY A 342 -11.11 -14.98 12.45
N LEU A 343 -11.18 -14.58 11.18
CA LEU A 343 -10.74 -15.39 10.05
C LEU A 343 -9.23 -15.63 10.07
N ILE A 344 -8.43 -14.62 10.45
CA ILE A 344 -6.97 -14.72 10.51
C ILE A 344 -6.53 -15.55 11.73
N PHE A 345 -7.00 -15.20 12.93
CA PHE A 345 -6.49 -15.75 14.19
C PHE A 345 -7.17 -17.05 14.61
N LEU A 346 -8.47 -17.22 14.36
CA LEU A 346 -9.22 -18.38 14.83
C LEU A 346 -9.33 -19.46 13.75
N GLN A 347 -9.47 -19.07 12.49
CA GLN A 347 -9.63 -20.02 11.37
C GLN A 347 -8.33 -20.27 10.58
N GLY A 348 -7.26 -19.50 10.83
CA GLY A 348 -6.00 -19.63 10.11
C GLY A 348 -6.14 -19.44 8.60
N LYS A 349 -7.14 -18.68 8.14
CA LYS A 349 -7.35 -18.46 6.71
C LYS A 349 -6.19 -17.67 6.13
N ASN A 350 -5.94 -17.88 4.83
CA ASN A 350 -5.05 -17.03 4.06
C ASN A 350 -5.49 -15.56 4.21
N ILE A 351 -4.52 -14.70 4.49
CA ILE A 351 -4.70 -13.28 4.79
C ILE A 351 -5.47 -12.56 3.67
N ALA A 352 -5.16 -12.85 2.42
CA ALA A 352 -5.84 -12.25 1.26
C ALA A 352 -7.32 -12.68 1.21
N SER A 353 -7.60 -13.96 1.41
CA SER A 353 -8.97 -14.48 1.43
C SER A 353 -9.78 -13.96 2.61
N ALA A 354 -9.15 -13.80 3.78
CA ALA A 354 -9.79 -13.23 4.96
C ALA A 354 -10.23 -11.78 4.70
N ALA A 355 -9.37 -10.97 4.05
CA ALA A 355 -9.70 -9.59 3.68
C ALA A 355 -10.82 -9.49 2.64
N LEU A 356 -10.93 -10.43 1.70
CA LEU A 356 -12.02 -10.44 0.72
C LEU A 356 -13.37 -10.87 1.29
N LEU A 357 -13.36 -11.72 2.33
CA LEU A 357 -14.58 -12.21 2.98
C LEU A 357 -15.14 -11.26 4.04
N ALA A 358 -14.28 -10.43 4.63
CA ALA A 358 -14.63 -9.49 5.69
C ALA A 358 -15.27 -8.21 5.13
#